data_AF-F4LSD3-F1
#
_entry.id   AF-F4LSD3-F1
#
_cell.length_a   1.000
_cell.length_b   1.000
_cell.length_c   1.000
_cell.angle_alpha   90.00
_cell.angle_beta   90.00
_cell.angle_gamma   90.00
#
_symmetry.space_group_name_H-M   'P 1'
#
loop_
_entity.id
_entity.type
_entity.pdbx_description
1 polymer ?
#
loop_
_entity_poly.entity_id
_entity_poly.type
_entity_poly.pdbx_seq_one_letter_code
_entity_poly.pdbx_strand_id
1 'polypeptide(L)'
;MARYRKKPVIIEAEKFKSGLEDGFDIVDIIKLEGQNLNLDELEYFDTDYGKKYPYIRTLEGKHYVHKGSYIITGVKGERYPCKADIFEITYEKVD
;
A
#
# COMPACT_ATOMS: atom_id res chain seq x y z
N MET A 1 9.22 -35.75 6.07
CA MET A 1 9.16 -34.37 5.53
C MET A 1 9.45 -33.39 6.66
N ALA A 2 10.22 -32.34 6.41
CA ALA A 2 10.51 -31.33 7.43
C ALA A 2 9.36 -30.31 7.51
N ARG A 3 8.97 -29.92 8.73
CA ARG A 3 7.96 -28.89 8.99
C ARG A 3 8.66 -27.65 9.53
N TYR A 4 8.23 -26.48 9.08
CA TYR A 4 8.79 -25.19 9.49
C TYR A 4 7.66 -24.27 9.97
N ARG A 5 7.98 -23.38 10.90
CA ARG A 5 7.10 -22.29 11.34
C ARG A 5 7.67 -20.95 10.88
N LYS A 6 6.81 -20.00 10.50
CA LYS A 6 7.24 -18.62 10.23
C LYS A 6 7.85 -18.03 11.51
N LYS A 7 8.95 -17.28 11.39
CA LYS A 7 9.50 -16.54 12.54
C LYS A 7 8.51 -15.44 12.94
N PRO A 8 8.36 -15.13 14.23
CA PRO A 8 7.64 -13.91 14.64
C PRO A 8 8.40 -12.71 14.08
N VAL A 9 7.69 -11.78 13.44
CA VAL A 9 8.24 -10.57 12.84
C VAL A 9 7.50 -9.38 13.40
N ILE A 10 8.23 -8.45 13.99
CA ILE A 10 7.74 -7.10 14.32
C ILE A 10 8.03 -6.22 13.10
N ILE A 11 7.04 -5.43 12.69
CA ILE A 11 7.12 -4.53 11.53
C ILE A 11 6.87 -3.09 11.99
N GLU A 12 7.40 -2.14 11.22
CA GLU A 12 6.99 -0.75 11.33
C GLU A 12 5.85 -0.49 10.34
N ALA A 13 4.86 0.27 10.76
CA ALA A 13 3.78 0.71 9.88
C ALA A 13 3.28 2.09 10.29
N GLU A 14 2.93 2.90 9.29
CA GLU A 14 2.29 4.19 9.50
C GLU A 14 1.04 4.28 8.62
N LYS A 15 -0.04 4.86 9.16
CA LYS A 15 -1.22 5.17 8.34
C LYS A 15 -0.84 6.14 7.23
N PHE A 16 -1.27 5.85 6.01
CA PHE A 16 -0.91 6.63 4.84
C PHE A 16 -1.29 8.10 5.00
N LYS A 17 -0.36 8.97 4.61
CA LYS A 17 -0.50 10.41 4.47
C LYS A 17 0.39 10.85 3.32
N SER A 18 0.07 11.99 2.70
CA SER A 18 0.89 12.55 1.62
C SER A 18 2.36 12.69 2.05
N GLY A 19 3.27 12.32 1.16
CA GLY A 19 4.71 12.24 1.39
C GLY A 19 5.20 10.83 1.72
N LEU A 20 4.30 9.85 1.92
CA LEU A 20 4.67 8.44 2.07
C LEU A 20 4.65 7.67 0.75
N GLU A 21 4.05 8.19 -0.31
CA GLU A 21 4.05 7.56 -1.62
C GLU A 21 5.43 7.59 -2.31
N ASP A 22 5.67 6.66 -3.24
CA ASP A 22 6.86 6.68 -4.11
C ASP A 22 6.57 7.40 -5.44
N GLY A 23 5.30 7.72 -5.71
CA GLY A 23 4.86 8.43 -6.89
C GLY A 23 3.34 8.46 -7.04
N PHE A 24 2.91 9.09 -8.13
CA PHE A 24 1.50 9.24 -8.48
C PHE A 24 1.27 8.86 -9.93
N ASP A 25 0.09 8.30 -10.20
CA ASP A 25 -0.42 8.12 -11.55
C ASP A 25 -1.83 8.72 -11.69
N ILE A 26 -2.28 8.83 -12.93
CA ILE A 26 -3.64 9.23 -13.28
C ILE A 26 -4.46 8.02 -13.71
N VAL A 27 -5.79 8.17 -13.73
CA VAL A 27 -6.74 7.10 -14.09
C VAL A 27 -6.37 6.39 -15.38
N ASP A 28 -5.92 7.12 -16.40
CA ASP A 28 -5.57 6.54 -17.70
C ASP A 28 -4.39 5.58 -17.61
N ILE A 29 -3.37 5.91 -16.81
CA ILE A 29 -2.20 5.05 -16.58
C ILE A 29 -2.61 3.80 -15.80
N ILE A 30 -3.43 3.94 -14.75
CA ILE A 30 -3.91 2.79 -13.95
C ILE A 30 -4.65 1.78 -14.82
N LYS A 31 -5.53 2.28 -15.70
CA LYS A 31 -6.29 1.45 -16.64
C LYS A 31 -5.39 0.77 -17.68
N LEU A 32 -4.37 1.48 -18.17
CA LEU A 32 -3.41 0.94 -19.15
C LEU A 32 -2.54 -0.17 -18.54
N GLU A 33 -2.22 -0.09 -17.25
CA GLU A 33 -1.49 -1.15 -16.52
C GLU A 33 -2.34 -2.41 -16.30
N GLY A 34 -3.61 -2.43 -16.73
CA GLY A 34 -4.49 -3.60 -16.70
C GLY A 34 -4.93 -4.01 -15.29
N GLN A 35 -4.78 -3.12 -14.31
CA GLN A 35 -5.21 -3.40 -12.94
C GLN A 35 -6.74 -3.24 -12.82
N ASN A 36 -7.43 -4.31 -12.46
CA ASN A 36 -8.88 -4.29 -12.15
C ASN A 36 -9.10 -3.70 -10.74
N LEU A 37 -8.85 -2.40 -10.60
CA LEU A 37 -9.01 -1.68 -9.34
C LEU A 37 -10.35 -0.92 -9.29
N ASN A 38 -10.96 -0.94 -8.12
CA ASN A 38 -12.07 -0.04 -7.81
C ASN A 38 -11.50 1.34 -7.45
N LEU A 39 -11.53 2.28 -8.40
CA LEU A 39 -10.97 3.62 -8.23
C LEU A 39 -11.63 4.41 -7.09
N ASP A 40 -12.86 4.06 -6.68
CA ASP A 40 -13.56 4.72 -5.58
C ASP A 40 -13.01 4.33 -4.20
N GLU A 41 -12.33 3.19 -4.10
CA GLU A 41 -11.65 2.74 -2.87
C GLU A 41 -10.22 3.26 -2.75
N LEU A 42 -9.64 3.72 -3.86
CA LEU A 42 -8.29 4.25 -3.86
C LEU A 42 -8.23 5.64 -3.20
N GLU A 43 -7.12 5.88 -2.52
CA GLU A 43 -6.74 7.23 -2.10
C GLU A 43 -6.47 8.05 -3.37
N TYR A 44 -6.82 9.34 -3.36
CA TYR A 44 -6.49 10.25 -4.44
C TYR A 44 -6.35 11.68 -3.94
N PHE A 45 -5.63 12.48 -4.71
CA PHE A 45 -5.50 13.92 -4.50
C PHE A 45 -6.10 14.64 -5.70
N ASP A 46 -7.02 15.56 -5.43
CA ASP A 46 -7.52 16.48 -6.45
C ASP A 46 -6.45 17.53 -6.77
N THR A 47 -6.18 17.70 -8.06
CA THR A 47 -5.25 18.71 -8.58
C THR A 47 -5.90 19.44 -9.75
N ASP A 48 -5.33 20.56 -10.18
CA ASP A 48 -5.78 21.30 -11.37
C ASP A 48 -5.76 20.45 -12.65
N TYR A 49 -5.03 19.34 -12.63
CA TYR A 49 -4.87 18.39 -13.74
C TYR A 49 -5.68 17.10 -13.54
N GLY A 50 -6.59 17.08 -12.57
CA GLY A 50 -7.43 15.93 -12.23
C GLY A 50 -6.91 15.12 -11.04
N LYS A 51 -7.52 13.95 -10.83
CA LYS A 51 -7.21 13.05 -9.71
C LYS A 51 -5.87 12.34 -9.91
N LYS A 52 -5.02 12.42 -8.89
CA LYS A 52 -3.76 11.67 -8.81
C LYS A 52 -3.83 10.60 -7.74
N TYR A 53 -3.39 9.39 -8.07
CA TYR A 53 -3.47 8.23 -7.21
C TYR A 53 -2.07 7.85 -6.74
N PRO A 54 -1.78 7.91 -5.44
CA PRO A 54 -0.49 7.50 -4.89
C PRO A 54 -0.28 6.00 -5.02
N TYR A 55 0.97 5.61 -5.23
CA TYR A 55 1.40 4.21 -5.19
C TYR A 55 2.70 4.03 -4.40
N ILE A 56 2.94 2.80 -4.00
CA ILE A 56 4.23 2.31 -3.48
C ILE A 56 4.84 1.38 -4.52
N ARG A 57 6.15 1.49 -4.77
CA ARG A 57 6.89 0.56 -5.62
C ARG A 57 7.25 -0.66 -4.81
N THR A 58 6.57 -1.76 -5.10
CA THR A 58 6.82 -3.05 -4.47
C THR A 58 7.62 -3.95 -5.41
N LEU A 59 7.99 -5.14 -4.95
CA LEU A 59 8.63 -6.15 -5.80
C LEU A 59 7.71 -6.69 -6.90
N GLU A 60 6.40 -6.46 -6.78
CA GLU A 60 5.37 -6.89 -7.73
C GLU A 60 4.97 -5.78 -8.70
N GLY A 61 5.57 -4.58 -8.57
CA GLY A 61 5.25 -3.40 -9.35
C GLY A 61 4.61 -2.29 -8.52
N LYS A 62 3.84 -1.43 -9.17
CA LYS A 62 3.13 -0.36 -8.47
C LYS A 62 1.92 -0.92 -7.74
N HIS A 63 1.86 -0.70 -6.44
CA HIS A 63 0.71 -1.03 -5.62
C HIS A 63 0.04 0.26 -5.16
N TYR A 64 -1.18 0.50 -5.64
CA TYR A 64 -1.93 1.73 -5.36
C TYR A 64 -2.48 1.73 -3.94
N VAL A 65 -2.44 2.90 -3.31
CA VAL A 65 -2.85 3.07 -1.92
C VAL A 65 -4.37 3.19 -1.85
N HIS A 66 -4.99 2.43 -0.96
CA HIS A 66 -6.42 2.55 -0.67
C HIS A 66 -6.67 3.53 0.47
N LYS A 67 -7.88 4.09 0.53
CA LYS A 67 -8.27 5.00 1.61
C LYS A 67 -8.01 4.40 2.99
N GLY A 68 -7.27 5.14 3.80
CA GLY A 68 -6.90 4.74 5.16
C GLY A 68 -5.86 3.61 5.28
N SER A 69 -5.25 3.17 4.18
CA SER A 69 -4.21 2.11 4.21
C SER A 69 -3.07 2.46 5.16
N TYR A 70 -2.42 1.43 5.70
CA TYR A 70 -1.12 1.55 6.34
C TYR A 70 -0.01 1.28 5.33
N ILE A 71 1.11 1.99 5.43
CA ILE A 71 2.35 1.65 4.72
C ILE A 71 3.24 0.86 5.68
N ILE A 72 3.40 -0.41 5.38
CA ILE A 72 4.23 -1.34 6.14
C ILE A 72 5.65 -1.31 5.58
N THR A 73 6.65 -1.31 6.47
CA THR A 73 8.06 -1.54 6.14
C THR A 73 8.46 -2.95 6.56
N GLY A 74 8.86 -3.76 5.58
CA GLY A 74 9.30 -5.14 5.78
C GLY A 74 10.75 -5.25 6.21
N VAL A 75 11.23 -6.49 6.35
CA VAL A 75 12.50 -6.82 7.03
C VAL A 75 13.73 -6.29 6.26
N LYS A 76 13.64 -6.12 4.95
CA LYS A 76 14.71 -5.58 4.10
C LYS A 76 14.43 -4.13 3.68
N GLY A 77 13.52 -3.43 4.37
CA GLY A 77 13.12 -2.07 4.03
C GLY A 77 12.14 -1.97 2.86
N GLU A 78 11.62 -3.10 2.37
CA GLU A 78 10.57 -3.11 1.36
C GLU A 78 9.28 -2.49 1.89
N ARG A 79 8.58 -1.72 1.07
CA ARG A 79 7.37 -1.00 1.48
C ARG A 79 6.15 -1.58 0.78
N TYR A 80 5.04 -1.71 1.51
CA TYR A 80 3.77 -2.17 0.96
C TYR A 80 2.59 -1.37 1.54
N PRO A 81 1.60 -0.98 0.72
CA PRO A 81 0.32 -0.53 1.24
C PRO A 81 -0.48 -1.74 1.73
N CYS A 82 -1.16 -1.59 2.85
CA CYS A 82 -2.04 -2.59 3.43
C CYS A 82 -3.37 -1.93 3.81
N LYS A 83 -4.48 -2.46 3.31
CA LYS A 83 -5.82 -1.92 3.65
C LYS A 83 -6.02 -1.96 5.17
N ALA A 84 -6.68 -0.93 5.71
CA ALA A 84 -6.84 -0.76 7.16
C ALA A 84 -7.51 -1.95 7.84
N ASP A 85 -8.58 -2.47 7.22
CA ASP A 85 -9.32 -3.64 7.70
C ASP A 85 -8.45 -4.90 7.77
N ILE A 86 -7.59 -5.13 6.77
CA ILE A 86 -6.62 -6.23 6.77
C ILE A 86 -5.51 -5.99 7.79
N PHE A 87 -5.03 -4.76 7.93
CA PHE A 87 -3.96 -4.42 8.87
C PHE A 87 -4.41 -4.68 10.31
N GLU A 88 -5.57 -4.16 10.71
CA GLU A 88 -6.09 -4.21 12.07
C GLU A 88 -6.43 -5.64 12.55
N ILE A 89 -6.77 -6.56 11.64
CA ILE A 89 -6.98 -7.98 11.97
C ILE A 89 -5.68 -8.79 11.98
N THR A 90 -4.62 -8.31 11.31
CA THR A 90 -3.36 -9.06 11.11
C THR A 90 -2.29 -8.66 12.13
N TYR A 91 -2.27 -7.40 12.55
CA TYR A 91 -1.23 -6.84 13.39
C TYR A 91 -1.81 -6.28 14.69
N GLU A 92 -1.12 -6.56 15.79
CA GLU A 92 -1.34 -5.92 17.08
C GLU A 92 -0.18 -4.97 17.38
N LYS A 93 -0.47 -3.87 18.08
CA LYS A 93 0.57 -2.95 18.52
C LYS A 93 1.41 -3.63 19.59
N VAL A 94 2.72 -3.59 19.42
CA VAL A 94 3.71 -4.04 20.40
C VAL A 94 4.43 -2.83 21.00
N ASP A 95 4.83 -2.94 22.27
CA ASP A 95 5.63 -1.94 23.00
C ASP A 95 7.14 -2.24 22.93
#